data_AF-A0A964A2L6-F1
#
_entry.id   AF-A0A964A2L6-F1
#
_cell.length_a   1.000
_cell.length_b   1.000
_cell.length_c   1.000
_cell.angle_alpha   90.00
_cell.angle_beta   90.00
_cell.angle_gamma   90.00
#
_symmetry.space_group_name_H-M   'P 1'
#
loop_
_entity.id
_entity.type
_entity.pdbx_description
1 polymer ?
#
loop_
_entity_poly.entity_id
_entity_poly.type
_entity_poly.pdbx_seq_one_letter_code
_entity_poly.pdbx_strand_id
1 'polypeptide(L)'
;MGTPETIRFYILAHIFISFTGGVLLLALWYNIRQRFKAILEEEDARKRVDKGLLYLSASMFVWVASGCWAYIGTGLNWDHTLYYKVGETMFSLVNNLFMALALFYFYYAPGFIYSNERNISKIIAAIVLTALATFALTLFQPENSHYWIVGIPDLIISAFLCVLLVVSFYKAFVSNHLHVVAVISIIVLTLMFASQLPQVFLSLDNRFVNTLLKLVSKTSLIALFLLLATNWVIRLALAPRPAEMKIRFMDWSLVRISIPSKDVNDVVIDFGSKTTQYRNLLKFAIRRKHGDAQTQSILIGMGGEITNQTYLSRIIDNMNQVLRLDKESKLERRDLFTFIGESRYRLRMVPENIVIDPALLGEFINTPENKEYKALCNGL
;
A
#
# COMPACT_ATOMS: atom_id res chain seq x y z
N MET A 1 -6.05 -42.33 5.14
CA MET A 1 -6.50 -42.09 6.54
C MET A 1 -5.49 -41.17 7.21
N GLY A 2 -5.84 -39.93 7.53
CA GLY A 2 -5.00 -39.10 8.40
C GLY A 2 -5.22 -39.51 9.85
N THR A 3 -4.17 -39.79 10.61
CA THR A 3 -4.32 -40.13 12.03
C THR A 3 -4.81 -38.90 12.81
N PRO A 4 -5.57 -39.05 13.90
CA PRO A 4 -6.04 -37.92 14.72
C PRO A 4 -4.90 -37.03 15.22
N GLU A 5 -3.70 -37.58 15.35
CA GLU A 5 -2.46 -36.87 15.66
C GLU A 5 -2.08 -35.85 14.58
N THR A 6 -2.18 -36.21 13.29
CA THR A 6 -1.88 -35.27 12.19
C THR A 6 -2.82 -34.07 12.15
N ILE A 7 -4.10 -34.28 12.49
CA ILE A 7 -5.12 -33.21 12.54
C ILE A 7 -4.80 -32.26 13.69
N ARG A 8 -4.52 -32.79 14.89
CA ARG A 8 -4.13 -31.99 16.05
C ARG A 8 -2.85 -31.21 15.82
N PHE A 9 -1.84 -31.84 15.22
CA PHE A 9 -0.59 -31.17 14.84
C PHE A 9 -0.86 -29.99 13.90
N TYR A 10 -1.64 -30.22 12.84
CA TYR A 10 -1.98 -29.15 11.90
C TYR A 10 -2.71 -27.98 12.58
N ILE A 11 -3.71 -28.26 13.41
CA ILE A 11 -4.49 -27.21 14.08
C ILE A 11 -3.58 -26.38 15.00
N LEU A 12 -2.74 -27.03 15.81
CA LEU A 12 -1.81 -26.35 16.70
C LEU A 12 -0.76 -25.55 15.93
N ALA A 13 -0.18 -26.12 14.86
CA ALA A 13 0.74 -25.42 13.98
C ALA A 13 0.07 -24.20 13.33
N HIS A 14 -1.17 -24.35 12.86
CA HIS A 14 -1.95 -23.27 12.27
C HIS A 14 -2.18 -22.12 13.26
N ILE A 15 -2.59 -22.43 14.49
CA ILE A 15 -2.78 -21.44 15.56
C ILE A 15 -1.46 -20.71 15.84
N PHE A 16 -0.37 -21.45 16.08
CA PHE A 16 0.88 -20.87 16.53
C PHE A 16 1.54 -19.98 15.45
N ILE A 17 1.55 -20.45 14.20
CA ILE A 17 2.08 -19.70 13.06
C ILE A 17 1.27 -18.43 12.83
N SER A 18 -0.06 -18.53 12.82
CA SER A 18 -0.94 -17.37 12.59
C SER A 18 -0.84 -16.37 13.74
N PHE A 19 -0.72 -16.84 14.98
CA PHE A 19 -0.54 -15.98 16.15
C PHE A 19 0.78 -15.22 16.08
N THR A 20 1.88 -15.92 15.82
CA THR A 20 3.21 -15.31 15.68
C THR A 20 3.20 -14.28 14.54
N GLY A 21 2.66 -14.63 13.37
CA GLY A 21 2.54 -13.71 12.24
C GLY A 21 1.69 -12.48 12.56
N GLY A 22 0.53 -12.67 13.20
CA GLY A 22 -0.37 -11.59 13.62
C GLY A 22 0.28 -10.62 14.60
N VAL A 23 0.99 -11.14 15.61
CA VAL A 23 1.72 -10.34 16.60
C VAL A 23 2.87 -9.57 15.96
N LEU A 24 3.67 -10.20 15.09
CA LEU A 24 4.77 -9.53 14.39
C LEU A 24 4.27 -8.39 13.50
N LEU A 25 3.20 -8.60 12.73
CA LEU A 25 2.60 -7.54 11.90
C LEU A 25 2.05 -6.39 12.76
N LEU A 26 1.43 -6.71 13.89
CA LEU A 26 0.93 -5.70 14.83
C LEU A 26 2.06 -4.90 15.48
N ALA A 27 3.13 -5.58 15.87
CA ALA A 27 4.33 -4.95 16.44
C ALA A 27 5.00 -4.03 15.44
N LEU A 28 5.14 -4.45 14.18
CA LEU A 28 5.63 -3.60 13.08
C LEU A 28 4.73 -2.38 12.92
N TRP A 29 3.41 -2.56 12.83
CA TRP A 29 2.47 -1.45 12.72
C TRP A 29 2.62 -0.43 13.87
N TYR A 30 2.69 -0.92 15.11
CA TYR A 30 2.86 -0.08 16.29
C TYR A 30 4.19 0.69 16.25
N ASN A 31 5.29 0.00 15.91
CA ASN A 31 6.61 0.61 15.80
C ASN A 31 6.63 1.73 14.75
N ILE A 32 6.02 1.48 13.59
CA ILE A 32 6.02 2.44 12.49
C ILE A 32 5.20 3.68 12.88
N ARG A 33 4.04 3.48 13.48
CA ARG A 33 3.18 4.58 13.93
C ARG A 33 3.89 5.47 14.97
N GLN A 34 4.64 4.87 15.89
CA GLN A 34 5.40 5.63 16.88
C GLN A 34 6.60 6.35 16.26
N ARG A 35 7.44 5.63 15.51
CA ARG A 35 8.70 6.16 14.99
C ARG A 35 8.52 7.22 13.91
N PHE A 36 7.46 7.11 13.11
CA PHE A 36 7.24 7.97 11.95
C PHE A 36 5.99 8.85 12.09
N LYS A 37 5.50 9.07 13.32
CA LYS A 37 4.28 9.84 13.60
C LYS A 37 4.23 11.19 12.85
N ALA A 38 5.30 11.98 12.93
CA ALA A 38 5.37 13.29 12.27
C ALA A 38 5.25 13.17 10.73
N ILE A 39 5.90 12.18 10.14
CA ILE A 39 5.87 11.93 8.68
C ILE A 39 4.49 11.41 8.23
N LEU A 40 3.82 10.63 9.09
CA LEU A 40 2.51 10.05 8.82
C LEU A 40 1.37 11.06 8.99
N GLU A 41 1.51 12.01 9.91
CA GLU A 41 0.54 13.10 10.14
C GLU A 41 0.57 14.15 9.03
N GLU A 42 1.72 14.35 8.37
CA GLU A 42 1.87 15.23 7.21
C GLU A 42 1.28 14.65 5.91
N GLU A 43 1.17 13.31 5.78
CA GLU A 43 0.79 12.67 4.51
C GLU A 43 -0.40 11.69 4.66
N ASP A 44 -1.58 12.13 4.20
CA ASP A 44 -2.79 11.31 4.15
C ASP A 44 -2.61 10.00 3.38
N ALA A 45 -1.81 10.00 2.31
CA ALA A 45 -1.55 8.80 1.52
C ALA A 45 -0.77 7.72 2.29
N ARG A 46 0.11 8.12 3.22
CA ARG A 46 0.90 7.17 4.02
C ARG A 46 0.08 6.61 5.16
N LYS A 47 -0.66 7.47 5.88
CA LYS A 47 -1.64 7.11 6.91
C LYS A 47 -2.62 6.02 6.46
N ARG A 48 -2.90 5.93 5.16
CA ARG A 48 -3.71 4.86 4.57
C ARG A 48 -2.99 3.52 4.59
N VAL A 49 -1.76 3.43 4.10
CA VAL A 49 -1.01 2.16 4.02
C VAL A 49 -0.86 1.50 5.40
N ASP A 50 -0.64 2.30 6.45
CA ASP A 50 -0.60 1.84 7.85
C ASP A 50 -1.84 1.05 8.25
N LYS A 51 -3.03 1.54 7.87
CA LYS A 51 -4.28 0.85 8.18
C LYS A 51 -4.39 -0.49 7.47
N GLY A 52 -3.80 -0.62 6.28
CA GLY A 52 -3.70 -1.89 5.57
C GLY A 52 -2.97 -2.95 6.37
N LEU A 53 -1.85 -2.59 7.00
CA LEU A 53 -1.07 -3.50 7.84
C LEU A 53 -1.85 -3.95 9.09
N LEU A 54 -2.63 -3.03 9.69
CA LEU A 54 -3.51 -3.37 10.81
C LEU A 54 -4.58 -4.39 10.40
N TYR A 55 -5.22 -4.22 9.24
CA TYR A 55 -6.22 -5.18 8.75
C TYR A 55 -5.61 -6.54 8.36
N LEU A 56 -4.38 -6.57 7.83
CA LEU A 56 -3.65 -7.82 7.63
C LEU A 56 -3.38 -8.55 8.96
N SER A 57 -2.94 -7.82 9.99
CA SER A 57 -2.76 -8.40 11.33
C SER A 57 -4.08 -8.95 11.89
N ALA A 58 -5.18 -8.20 11.77
CA ALA A 58 -6.51 -8.66 12.18
C ALA A 58 -6.94 -9.93 11.44
N SER A 59 -6.68 -10.03 10.13
CA SER A 59 -6.89 -11.26 9.35
C SER A 59 -6.17 -12.46 9.96
N MET A 60 -4.91 -12.30 10.40
CA MET A 60 -4.16 -13.39 11.05
C MET A 60 -4.77 -13.81 12.40
N PHE A 61 -5.27 -12.86 13.19
CA PHE A 61 -5.99 -13.17 14.43
C PHE A 61 -7.31 -13.92 14.18
N VAL A 62 -7.98 -13.66 13.04
CA VAL A 62 -9.16 -14.45 12.64
C VAL A 62 -8.77 -15.90 12.33
N TRP A 63 -7.60 -16.14 11.73
CA TRP A 63 -7.09 -17.51 11.57
C TRP A 63 -6.76 -18.18 12.91
N VAL A 64 -6.24 -17.45 13.89
CA VAL A 64 -6.06 -17.97 15.25
C VAL A 64 -7.40 -18.38 15.86
N ALA A 65 -8.41 -17.50 15.79
CA ALA A 65 -9.74 -17.79 16.31
C ALA A 65 -10.39 -19.00 15.60
N SER A 66 -10.24 -19.08 14.26
CA SER A 66 -10.67 -20.22 13.45
C SER A 66 -9.96 -21.52 13.86
N GLY A 67 -8.65 -21.46 14.13
CA GLY A 67 -7.88 -22.60 14.62
C GLY A 67 -8.33 -23.06 16.01
N CYS A 68 -8.59 -22.12 16.94
CA CYS A 68 -9.14 -22.44 18.26
C CYS A 68 -10.53 -23.09 18.15
N TRP A 69 -11.38 -22.59 17.26
CA TRP A 69 -12.67 -23.20 16.96
C TRP A 69 -12.52 -24.64 16.45
N ALA A 70 -11.59 -24.86 15.51
CA ALA A 70 -11.27 -26.19 15.00
C ALA A 70 -10.74 -27.13 16.10
N TYR A 71 -9.89 -26.62 17.00
CA TYR A 71 -9.33 -27.38 18.11
C TYR A 71 -10.41 -27.83 19.10
N ILE A 72 -11.31 -26.92 19.48
CA ILE A 72 -12.43 -27.23 20.38
C ILE A 72 -13.39 -28.21 19.71
N GLY A 73 -13.73 -27.98 18.43
CA GLY A 73 -14.64 -28.86 17.68
C GLY A 73 -14.12 -30.29 17.53
N THR A 74 -12.82 -30.44 17.25
CA THR A 74 -12.17 -31.77 17.18
C THR A 74 -11.93 -32.40 18.56
N GLY A 75 -11.75 -31.58 19.61
CA GLY A 75 -11.63 -32.06 21.00
C GLY A 75 -12.95 -32.57 21.59
N LEU A 76 -14.08 -31.95 21.20
CA LEU A 76 -15.42 -32.32 21.63
C LEU A 76 -16.15 -33.29 20.67
N ASN A 77 -15.49 -33.71 19.58
CA ASN A 77 -16.05 -34.56 18.51
C ASN A 77 -17.32 -34.00 17.84
N TRP A 78 -17.39 -32.67 17.66
CA TRP A 78 -18.52 -32.00 17.00
C TRP A 78 -18.16 -31.51 15.59
N ASP A 79 -17.02 -31.94 15.05
CA ASP A 79 -16.53 -31.63 13.70
C ASP A 79 -17.52 -31.99 12.58
N HIS A 80 -18.40 -32.94 12.82
CA HIS A 80 -19.47 -33.33 11.89
C HIS A 80 -20.73 -32.47 11.97
N THR A 81 -20.88 -31.65 13.02
CA THR A 81 -22.11 -30.88 13.26
C THR A 81 -22.24 -29.66 12.35
N LEU A 82 -23.49 -29.22 12.15
CA LEU A 82 -23.79 -28.00 11.41
C LEU A 82 -23.15 -26.76 12.08
N TYR A 83 -23.07 -26.73 13.41
CA TYR A 83 -22.42 -25.65 14.17
C TYR A 83 -20.94 -25.49 13.83
N TYR A 84 -20.21 -26.60 13.73
CA TYR A 84 -18.80 -26.57 13.34
C TYR A 84 -18.61 -25.95 11.96
N LYS A 85 -19.44 -26.38 10.99
CA LYS A 85 -19.40 -25.92 9.59
C LYS A 85 -19.75 -24.45 9.44
N VAL A 86 -20.81 -23.99 10.11
CA VAL A 86 -21.19 -22.57 10.13
C VAL A 86 -20.06 -21.72 10.70
N GLY A 87 -19.42 -22.17 11.79
CA GLY A 87 -18.26 -21.48 12.37
C GLY A 87 -17.09 -21.36 11.39
N GLU A 88 -16.70 -22.44 10.71
CA GLU A 88 -15.60 -22.43 9.73
C GLU A 88 -15.86 -21.42 8.60
N THR A 89 -17.05 -21.42 8.03
CA THR A 89 -17.45 -20.48 6.98
C THR A 89 -17.46 -19.04 7.48
N MET A 90 -18.03 -18.78 8.66
CA MET A 90 -18.07 -17.42 9.23
C MET A 90 -16.66 -16.87 9.44
N PHE A 91 -15.72 -17.67 9.97
CA PHE A 91 -14.34 -17.24 10.10
C PHE A 91 -13.65 -17.01 8.76
N SER A 92 -13.93 -17.84 7.73
CA SER A 92 -13.45 -17.61 6.35
C SER A 92 -13.91 -16.27 5.80
N LEU A 93 -15.20 -15.94 5.97
CA LEU A 93 -15.79 -14.70 5.48
C LEU A 93 -15.26 -13.46 6.20
N VAL A 94 -15.13 -13.52 7.53
CA VAL A 94 -14.53 -12.44 8.32
C VAL A 94 -13.06 -12.26 7.93
N ASN A 95 -12.35 -13.34 7.64
CA ASN A 95 -10.97 -13.27 7.16
C ASN A 95 -10.89 -12.58 5.78
N ASN A 96 -11.73 -12.99 4.84
CA ASN A 96 -11.86 -12.39 3.51
C ASN A 96 -12.23 -10.91 3.58
N LEU A 97 -13.10 -10.51 4.52
CA LEU A 97 -13.43 -9.12 4.79
C LEU A 97 -12.20 -8.30 5.22
N PHE A 98 -11.41 -8.80 6.17
CA PHE A 98 -10.19 -8.11 6.59
C PHE A 98 -9.14 -8.02 5.47
N MET A 99 -9.00 -9.06 4.64
CA MET A 99 -8.12 -8.99 3.46
C MET A 99 -8.61 -7.98 2.42
N ALA A 100 -9.92 -7.90 2.18
CA ALA A 100 -10.52 -6.90 1.29
C ALA A 100 -10.34 -5.47 1.83
N LEU A 101 -10.51 -5.28 3.14
CA LEU A 101 -10.24 -4.01 3.80
C LEU A 101 -8.76 -3.65 3.67
N ALA A 102 -7.84 -4.58 3.88
CA ALA A 102 -6.41 -4.33 3.68
C ALA A 102 -6.09 -3.87 2.24
N LEU A 103 -6.69 -4.52 1.23
CA LEU A 103 -6.52 -4.16 -0.19
C LEU A 103 -6.94 -2.71 -0.50
N PHE A 104 -7.98 -2.17 0.13
CA PHE A 104 -8.36 -0.76 -0.04
C PHE A 104 -7.22 0.21 0.30
N TYR A 105 -6.41 -0.17 1.28
CA TYR A 105 -5.34 0.65 1.81
C TYR A 105 -4.00 0.41 1.12
N PHE A 106 -3.88 -0.61 0.26
CA PHE A 106 -2.65 -0.85 -0.48
C PHE A 106 -2.46 0.13 -1.63
N TYR A 107 -1.26 0.68 -1.70
CA TYR A 107 -0.89 1.64 -2.73
C TYR A 107 -0.94 1.06 -4.16
N TYR A 108 -0.57 -0.22 -4.32
CA TYR A 108 -0.53 -0.90 -5.61
C TYR A 108 -1.79 -1.73 -5.91
N ALA A 109 -2.89 -1.48 -5.19
CA ALA A 109 -4.16 -2.14 -5.46
C ALA A 109 -4.67 -1.81 -6.88
N PRO A 110 -5.49 -2.70 -7.50
CA PRO A 110 -6.12 -2.41 -8.79
C PRO A 110 -6.86 -1.06 -8.76
N GLY A 111 -6.80 -0.30 -9.86
CA GLY A 111 -7.30 1.08 -9.90
C GLY A 111 -8.80 1.25 -9.60
N PHE A 112 -9.60 0.18 -9.71
CA PHE A 112 -11.01 0.21 -9.32
C PHE A 112 -11.24 0.04 -7.81
N ILE A 113 -10.26 -0.46 -7.05
CA ILE A 113 -10.28 -0.58 -5.58
C ILE A 113 -9.55 0.59 -4.95
N TYR A 114 -8.41 0.98 -5.54
CA TYR A 114 -7.58 2.04 -5.01
C TYR A 114 -8.36 3.37 -4.94
N SER A 115 -8.54 3.88 -3.72
CA SER A 115 -9.18 5.18 -3.46
C SER A 115 -10.62 5.32 -3.96
N ASN A 116 -11.34 4.21 -4.15
CA ASN A 116 -12.73 4.22 -4.60
C ASN A 116 -13.65 3.62 -3.54
N GLU A 117 -14.16 4.46 -2.63
CA GLU A 117 -15.03 4.05 -1.53
C GLU A 117 -16.30 3.34 -2.01
N ARG A 118 -16.85 3.75 -3.16
CA ARG A 118 -18.06 3.17 -3.74
C ARG A 118 -17.84 1.72 -4.17
N ASN A 119 -16.68 1.40 -4.74
CA ASN A 119 -16.38 0.05 -5.19
C ASN A 119 -16.04 -0.90 -4.05
N ILE A 120 -15.40 -0.41 -2.98
CA ILE A 120 -15.16 -1.23 -1.79
C ILE A 120 -16.44 -1.49 -1.01
N SER A 121 -17.34 -0.51 -0.92
CA SER A 121 -18.67 -0.75 -0.36
C SER A 121 -19.39 -1.88 -1.11
N LYS A 122 -19.28 -1.93 -2.45
CA LYS A 122 -19.79 -3.06 -3.25
C LYS A 122 -19.10 -4.38 -2.95
N ILE A 123 -17.78 -4.41 -2.78
CA ILE A 123 -17.03 -5.63 -2.44
C ILE A 123 -17.43 -6.14 -1.05
N ILE A 124 -17.53 -5.25 -0.06
CA ILE A 124 -17.98 -5.59 1.29
C ILE A 124 -19.42 -6.10 1.24
N ALA A 125 -20.30 -5.43 0.50
CA ALA A 125 -21.67 -5.88 0.29
C ALA A 125 -21.73 -7.27 -0.38
N ALA A 126 -20.86 -7.55 -1.34
CA ALA A 126 -20.74 -8.88 -1.96
C ALA A 126 -20.28 -9.94 -0.95
N ILE A 127 -19.30 -9.65 -0.09
CA ILE A 127 -18.86 -10.56 0.98
C ILE A 127 -20.00 -10.86 1.95
N VAL A 128 -20.74 -9.84 2.38
CA VAL A 128 -21.89 -10.00 3.28
C VAL A 128 -23.03 -10.78 2.60
N LEU A 129 -23.32 -10.48 1.33
CA LEU A 129 -24.35 -11.20 0.56
C LEU A 129 -23.98 -12.68 0.40
N THR A 130 -22.71 -12.97 0.12
CA THR A 130 -22.20 -14.34 0.05
C THR A 130 -22.25 -15.04 1.41
N ALA A 131 -22.02 -14.33 2.51
CA ALA A 131 -22.21 -14.88 3.85
C ALA A 131 -23.66 -15.33 4.07
N LEU A 132 -24.61 -14.47 3.73
CA LEU A 132 -26.04 -14.77 3.82
C LEU A 132 -26.45 -15.91 2.88
N ALA A 133 -25.95 -15.92 1.64
CA ALA A 133 -26.21 -16.98 0.68
C ALA A 133 -25.65 -18.32 1.16
N THR A 134 -24.44 -18.32 1.73
CA THR A 134 -23.83 -19.54 2.28
C THR A 134 -24.62 -20.06 3.47
N PHE A 135 -25.03 -19.17 4.38
CA PHE A 135 -25.89 -19.53 5.50
C PHE A 135 -27.23 -20.12 5.03
N ALA A 136 -27.88 -19.48 4.05
CA ALA A 136 -29.13 -19.98 3.47
C ALA A 136 -28.95 -21.36 2.81
N LEU A 137 -27.92 -21.53 1.98
CA LEU A 137 -27.63 -22.82 1.34
C LEU A 137 -27.36 -23.93 2.36
N THR A 138 -26.74 -23.60 3.51
CA THR A 138 -26.47 -24.56 4.58
C THR A 138 -27.76 -25.12 5.19
N LEU A 139 -28.85 -24.34 5.22
CA LEU A 139 -30.16 -24.79 5.71
C LEU A 139 -30.90 -25.71 4.73
N PHE A 140 -30.59 -25.64 3.43
CA PHE A 140 -31.28 -26.37 2.38
C PHE A 140 -30.48 -27.58 1.83
N GLN A 141 -29.28 -27.85 2.36
CA GLN A 141 -28.42 -28.89 1.79
C GLN A 141 -28.83 -30.31 2.27
N PRO A 142 -29.10 -31.25 1.35
CA PRO A 142 -29.33 -32.65 1.70
C PRO A 142 -28.02 -33.38 2.04
N GLU A 143 -28.06 -34.25 3.06
CA GLU A 143 -26.89 -34.91 3.69
C GLU A 143 -26.03 -35.78 2.75
N ASN A 144 -26.53 -36.17 1.56
CA ASN A 144 -25.88 -37.13 0.65
C ASN A 144 -25.49 -36.56 -0.74
N SER A 145 -25.07 -35.29 -0.82
CA SER A 145 -24.64 -34.68 -2.09
C SER A 145 -23.14 -34.90 -2.38
N HIS A 146 -22.80 -35.32 -3.61
CA HIS A 146 -21.40 -35.52 -4.07
C HIS A 146 -20.64 -34.19 -4.27
N TYR A 147 -21.36 -33.08 -4.43
CA TYR A 147 -20.81 -31.73 -4.51
C TYR A 147 -21.26 -30.91 -3.31
N TRP A 148 -20.32 -30.22 -2.67
CA TRP A 148 -20.65 -29.39 -1.52
C TRP A 148 -21.01 -27.97 -1.98
N ILE A 149 -22.28 -27.81 -2.41
CA ILE A 149 -22.81 -26.56 -3.01
C ILE A 149 -22.67 -25.37 -2.06
N VAL A 150 -22.68 -25.62 -0.74
CA VAL A 150 -22.52 -24.59 0.30
C VAL A 150 -21.16 -23.89 0.24
N GLY A 151 -20.09 -24.56 -0.22
CA GLY A 151 -18.75 -23.95 -0.31
C GLY A 151 -18.53 -23.08 -1.54
N ILE A 152 -19.41 -23.15 -2.56
CA ILE A 152 -19.22 -22.47 -3.84
C ILE A 152 -19.17 -20.94 -3.69
N PRO A 153 -20.08 -20.29 -2.96
CA PRO A 153 -20.06 -18.83 -2.83
C PRO A 153 -18.77 -18.30 -2.18
N ASP A 154 -18.28 -18.96 -1.12
CA ASP A 154 -17.02 -18.58 -0.47
C ASP A 154 -15.80 -18.81 -1.37
N LEU A 155 -15.80 -19.89 -2.16
CA LEU A 155 -14.74 -20.16 -3.13
C LEU A 155 -14.67 -19.07 -4.21
N ILE A 156 -15.81 -18.60 -4.72
CA ILE A 156 -15.86 -17.53 -5.73
C ILE A 156 -15.28 -16.23 -5.17
N ILE A 157 -15.66 -15.86 -3.94
CA ILE A 157 -15.12 -14.66 -3.28
C ILE A 157 -13.63 -14.79 -3.02
N SER A 158 -13.20 -15.94 -2.50
CA SER A 158 -11.79 -16.20 -2.22
C SER A 158 -10.96 -16.19 -3.51
N ALA A 159 -11.47 -16.76 -4.61
CA ALA A 159 -10.86 -16.68 -5.94
C ALA A 159 -10.69 -15.23 -6.40
N PHE A 160 -11.77 -14.45 -6.29
CA PHE A 160 -11.77 -13.04 -6.65
C PHE A 160 -10.73 -12.26 -5.83
N LEU A 161 -10.74 -12.39 -4.51
CA LEU A 161 -9.76 -11.73 -3.62
C LEU A 161 -8.33 -12.19 -3.90
N CYS A 162 -8.12 -13.48 -4.20
CA CYS A 162 -6.82 -14.02 -4.55
C CYS A 162 -6.25 -13.35 -5.81
N VAL A 163 -7.05 -13.19 -6.86
CA VAL A 163 -6.64 -12.46 -8.07
C VAL A 163 -6.27 -11.02 -7.76
N LEU A 164 -7.04 -10.33 -6.90
CA LEU A 164 -6.72 -8.96 -6.50
C LEU A 164 -5.42 -8.87 -5.71
N LEU A 165 -5.17 -9.82 -4.81
CA LEU A 165 -3.93 -9.92 -4.04
C LEU A 165 -2.75 -10.21 -4.98
N VAL A 166 -2.91 -11.09 -5.97
CA VAL A 166 -1.87 -11.39 -6.97
C VAL A 166 -1.46 -10.12 -7.70
N VAL A 167 -2.43 -9.37 -8.24
CA VAL A 167 -2.15 -8.12 -8.96
C VAL A 167 -1.48 -7.10 -8.04
N SER A 168 -1.96 -6.99 -6.80
CA SER A 168 -1.44 -6.02 -5.83
C SER A 168 -0.01 -6.35 -5.40
N PHE A 169 0.26 -7.62 -5.07
CA PHE A 169 1.56 -8.07 -4.57
C PHE A 169 2.59 -8.09 -5.68
N TYR A 170 2.22 -8.58 -6.86
CA TYR A 170 3.10 -8.54 -8.01
C TYR A 170 3.53 -7.10 -8.33
N LYS A 171 2.58 -6.17 -8.43
CA LYS A 171 2.90 -4.75 -8.66
C LYS A 171 3.73 -4.16 -7.54
N ALA A 172 3.40 -4.45 -6.27
CA ALA A 172 4.16 -3.98 -5.13
C ALA A 172 5.60 -4.48 -5.15
N PHE A 173 5.84 -5.77 -5.38
CA PHE A 173 7.20 -6.31 -5.36
C PHE A 173 8.00 -5.91 -6.60
N VAL A 174 7.40 -5.89 -7.79
CA VAL A 174 8.08 -5.42 -9.03
C VAL A 174 8.46 -3.95 -8.95
N SER A 175 7.55 -3.10 -8.44
CA SER A 175 7.84 -1.66 -8.29
C SER A 175 8.91 -1.36 -7.24
N ASN A 176 9.15 -2.29 -6.31
CA ASN A 176 10.24 -2.23 -5.34
C ASN A 176 11.41 -3.16 -5.71
N HIS A 177 11.54 -3.54 -6.98
CA HIS A 177 12.66 -4.34 -7.53
C HIS A 177 12.84 -5.75 -6.96
N LEU A 178 11.89 -6.25 -6.17
CA LEU A 178 11.86 -7.60 -5.61
C LEU A 178 11.24 -8.59 -6.61
N HIS A 179 11.85 -8.75 -7.79
CA HIS A 179 11.31 -9.56 -8.89
C HIS A 179 11.10 -11.04 -8.51
N VAL A 180 12.06 -11.64 -7.79
CA VAL A 180 11.97 -13.02 -7.32
C VAL A 180 10.77 -13.21 -6.39
N VAL A 181 10.60 -12.27 -5.46
CA VAL A 181 9.48 -12.26 -4.51
C VAL A 181 8.15 -12.06 -5.23
N ALA A 182 8.11 -11.24 -6.27
CA ALA A 182 6.91 -11.05 -7.07
C ALA A 182 6.44 -12.37 -7.70
N VAL A 183 7.37 -13.17 -8.26
CA VAL A 183 7.05 -14.50 -8.80
C VAL A 183 6.61 -15.46 -7.70
N ILE A 184 7.32 -15.48 -6.57
CA ILE A 184 6.94 -16.28 -5.39
C ILE A 184 5.52 -15.93 -4.94
N SER A 185 5.14 -14.64 -4.94
CA SER A 185 3.81 -14.20 -4.51
C SER A 185 2.69 -14.77 -5.37
N ILE A 186 2.90 -14.88 -6.69
CA ILE A 186 1.95 -15.53 -7.60
C ILE A 186 1.80 -17.00 -7.21
N ILE A 187 2.93 -17.71 -7.08
CA ILE A 187 2.93 -19.14 -6.76
C ILE A 187 2.21 -19.40 -5.42
N VAL A 188 2.55 -18.65 -4.37
CA VAL A 188 1.96 -18.80 -3.04
C VAL A 188 0.44 -18.54 -3.05
N LEU A 189 -0.01 -17.50 -3.74
CA LEU A 189 -1.43 -17.17 -3.84
C LEU A 189 -2.20 -18.20 -4.69
N THR A 190 -1.59 -18.73 -5.76
CA THR A 190 -2.15 -19.85 -6.51
C THR A 190 -2.26 -21.12 -5.64
N LEU A 191 -1.23 -21.45 -4.85
CA LEU A 191 -1.28 -22.56 -3.90
C LEU A 191 -2.35 -22.35 -2.82
N MET A 192 -2.50 -21.10 -2.34
CA MET A 192 -3.54 -20.74 -1.39
C MET A 192 -4.94 -21.00 -1.97
N PHE A 193 -5.19 -20.59 -3.20
CA PHE A 193 -6.45 -20.87 -3.89
C PHE A 193 -6.65 -22.38 -4.14
N ALA A 194 -5.62 -23.08 -4.62
CA ALA A 194 -5.68 -24.53 -4.83
C ALA A 194 -6.02 -25.29 -3.53
N SER A 195 -5.55 -24.79 -2.39
CA SER A 195 -5.83 -25.38 -1.07
C SER A 195 -7.30 -25.25 -0.62
N GLN A 196 -8.10 -24.41 -1.28
CA GLN A 196 -9.53 -24.21 -1.02
C GLN A 196 -10.43 -25.09 -1.91
N LEU A 197 -9.94 -25.56 -3.07
CA LEU A 197 -10.72 -26.42 -3.98
C LEU A 197 -11.32 -27.68 -3.32
N PRO A 198 -10.62 -28.39 -2.42
CA PRO A 198 -11.18 -29.56 -1.74
C PRO A 198 -12.41 -29.28 -0.87
N GLN A 199 -12.70 -28.01 -0.53
CA GLN A 199 -13.91 -27.63 0.20
C GLN A 199 -15.18 -27.73 -0.66
N VAL A 200 -15.04 -27.72 -1.98
CA VAL A 200 -16.17 -27.84 -2.94
C VAL A 200 -16.14 -29.19 -3.65
N PHE A 201 -14.95 -29.65 -4.03
CA PHE A 201 -14.73 -30.88 -4.79
C PHE A 201 -14.20 -31.98 -3.86
N LEU A 202 -15.12 -32.76 -3.29
CA LEU A 202 -14.80 -33.89 -2.38
C LEU A 202 -13.90 -34.96 -3.03
N SER A 203 -13.91 -35.06 -4.37
CA SER A 203 -13.04 -35.98 -5.14
C SER A 203 -11.55 -35.63 -5.07
N LEU A 204 -11.20 -34.41 -4.66
CA LEU A 204 -9.83 -33.95 -4.46
C LEU A 204 -9.37 -34.08 -2.99
N ASP A 205 -10.16 -34.71 -2.11
CA ASP A 205 -9.88 -34.77 -0.67
C ASP A 205 -8.81 -35.81 -0.29
N ASN A 206 -7.55 -35.52 -0.65
CA ASN A 206 -6.42 -36.11 0.05
C ASN A 206 -6.10 -35.26 1.30
N ARG A 207 -6.69 -35.63 2.44
CA ARG A 207 -6.57 -34.89 3.72
C ARG A 207 -5.15 -34.47 4.06
N PHE A 208 -4.15 -35.36 3.91
CA PHE A 208 -2.77 -35.02 4.25
C PHE A 208 -2.21 -33.94 3.32
N VAL A 209 -2.34 -34.13 2.00
CA VAL A 209 -1.83 -33.20 0.98
C VAL A 209 -2.52 -31.84 1.11
N ASN A 210 -3.83 -31.83 1.30
CA ASN A 210 -4.62 -30.61 1.43
C ASN A 210 -4.25 -29.82 2.68
N THR A 211 -4.08 -30.51 3.81
CA THR A 211 -3.65 -29.92 5.07
C THR A 211 -2.22 -29.37 4.98
N LEU A 212 -1.30 -30.10 4.34
CA LEU A 212 0.05 -29.64 4.08
C LEU A 212 0.06 -28.39 3.18
N LEU A 213 -0.70 -28.42 2.08
CA LEU A 213 -0.82 -27.32 1.13
C LEU A 213 -1.37 -26.06 1.81
N LYS A 214 -2.42 -26.19 2.65
CA LYS A 214 -2.97 -25.10 3.46
C LYS A 214 -1.94 -24.51 4.43
N LEU A 215 -1.13 -25.37 5.07
CA LEU A 215 -0.11 -24.91 6.01
C LEU A 215 1.01 -24.15 5.30
N VAL A 216 1.53 -24.71 4.20
CA VAL A 216 2.61 -24.10 3.39
C VAL A 216 2.16 -22.80 2.74
N SER A 217 0.93 -22.73 2.21
CA SER A 217 0.43 -21.51 1.59
C SER A 217 0.19 -20.39 2.61
N LYS A 218 -0.41 -20.69 3.77
CA LYS A 218 -0.64 -19.70 4.85
C LYS A 218 0.66 -19.18 5.45
N THR A 219 1.61 -20.06 5.76
CA THR A 219 2.94 -19.66 6.27
C THR A 219 3.66 -18.75 5.28
N SER A 220 3.68 -19.14 4.00
CA SER A 220 4.31 -18.35 2.95
C SER A 220 3.60 -17.00 2.76
N LEU A 221 2.27 -16.96 2.84
CA LEU A 221 1.50 -15.71 2.74
C LEU A 221 1.81 -14.75 3.91
N ILE A 222 1.97 -15.27 5.13
CA ILE A 222 2.41 -14.47 6.28
C ILE A 222 3.80 -13.88 6.03
N ALA A 223 4.74 -14.67 5.50
CA ALA A 223 6.07 -14.18 5.15
C ALA A 223 6.00 -13.06 4.10
N LEU A 224 5.13 -13.18 3.09
CA LEU A 224 4.89 -12.11 2.12
C LEU A 224 4.31 -10.85 2.76
N PHE A 225 3.41 -10.97 3.73
CA PHE A 225 2.88 -9.82 4.48
C PHE A 225 3.96 -9.11 5.28
N LEU A 226 4.83 -9.86 5.97
CA LEU A 226 5.96 -9.31 6.72
C LEU A 226 6.97 -8.62 5.81
N LEU A 227 7.24 -9.19 4.64
CA LEU A 227 8.13 -8.60 3.65
C LEU A 227 7.54 -7.33 3.05
N LEU A 228 6.24 -7.32 2.75
CA LEU A 228 5.51 -6.13 2.32
C LEU A 228 5.60 -5.01 3.37
N ALA A 229 5.39 -5.36 4.65
CA ALA A 229 5.50 -4.43 5.76
C ALA A 229 6.93 -3.87 5.88
N THR A 230 7.95 -4.73 5.80
CA THR A 230 9.36 -4.35 5.91
C THR A 230 9.78 -3.42 4.78
N ASN A 231 9.41 -3.75 3.54
CA ASN A 231 9.65 -2.90 2.39
C ASN A 231 9.00 -1.52 2.55
N TRP A 232 7.81 -1.47 3.15
CA TRP A 232 7.17 -0.20 3.47
C TRP A 232 7.93 0.59 4.56
N VAL A 233 8.45 -0.06 5.61
CA VAL A 233 9.32 0.59 6.61
C VAL A 233 10.56 1.20 5.96
N ILE A 234 11.20 0.47 5.05
CA ILE A 234 12.39 0.95 4.33
C ILE A 234 12.05 2.20 3.52
N ARG A 235 10.95 2.18 2.76
CA ARG A 235 10.47 3.36 2.01
C ARG A 235 10.20 4.56 2.92
N LEU A 236 9.62 4.31 4.09
CA LEU A 236 9.32 5.38 5.05
C LEU A 236 10.58 5.97 5.67
N ALA A 237 11.61 5.14 5.88
CA ALA A 237 12.92 5.59 6.36
C ALA A 237 13.68 6.42 5.32
N LEU A 238 13.58 6.06 4.04
CA LEU A 238 14.21 6.79 2.93
C LEU A 238 13.43 8.04 2.48
N ALA A 239 12.21 8.21 2.98
CA ALA A 239 11.38 9.34 2.60
C ALA A 239 11.99 10.67 3.05
N PRO A 240 12.16 11.66 2.15
CA PRO A 240 12.76 12.93 2.49
C PRO A 240 12.02 13.66 3.59
N ARG A 241 12.77 14.21 4.54
CA ARG A 241 12.24 15.05 5.61
C ARG A 241 12.25 16.52 5.16
N PRO A 242 11.10 17.23 5.17
CA PRO A 242 11.00 18.64 4.77
C PRO A 242 12.05 19.56 5.37
N ALA A 243 12.38 19.36 6.66
CA ALA A 243 13.33 20.17 7.41
C ALA A 243 14.80 19.91 7.08
N GLU A 244 15.12 18.75 6.51
CA GLU A 244 16.50 18.37 6.16
C GLU A 244 16.82 18.68 4.69
N MET A 245 15.80 18.79 3.85
CA MET A 245 15.95 19.13 2.43
C MET A 245 16.32 20.60 2.24
N LYS A 246 17.32 20.87 1.40
CA LYS A 246 17.76 22.21 1.03
C LYS A 246 17.82 22.36 -0.49
N ILE A 247 17.43 23.53 -0.98
CA ILE A 247 17.54 23.89 -2.40
C ILE A 247 18.11 25.30 -2.52
N ARG A 248 19.11 25.47 -3.38
CA ARG A 248 19.74 26.75 -3.68
C ARG A 248 19.77 26.97 -5.18
N PHE A 249 19.04 27.97 -5.64
CA PHE A 249 19.08 28.43 -7.03
C PHE A 249 20.29 29.36 -7.16
N MET A 250 21.29 28.93 -7.94
CA MET A 250 22.56 29.63 -8.08
C MET A 250 22.55 30.59 -9.28
N ASP A 251 22.01 30.14 -10.40
CA ASP A 251 21.93 30.89 -11.65
C ASP A 251 20.85 30.29 -12.56
N TRP A 252 20.56 30.89 -13.70
CA TRP A 252 19.72 30.31 -14.74
C TRP A 252 20.19 28.90 -15.07
N SER A 253 19.29 27.93 -14.95
CA SER A 253 19.52 26.49 -15.13
C SER A 253 20.27 25.75 -14.02
N LEU A 254 20.93 26.44 -13.06
CA LEU A 254 21.73 25.80 -12.02
C LEU A 254 21.05 25.79 -10.65
N VAL A 255 20.85 24.58 -10.11
CA VAL A 255 20.25 24.35 -8.79
C VAL A 255 21.12 23.43 -7.97
N ARG A 256 21.57 23.87 -6.80
CA ARG A 256 22.19 22.99 -5.80
C ARG A 256 21.11 22.42 -4.90
N ILE A 257 21.09 21.11 -4.71
CA ILE A 257 20.12 20.43 -3.86
C ILE A 257 20.79 19.50 -2.87
N SER A 258 20.23 19.43 -1.66
CA SER A 258 20.62 18.48 -0.63
C SER A 258 19.36 17.77 -0.12
N ILE A 259 19.35 16.44 -0.22
CA ILE A 259 18.32 15.51 0.26
C ILE A 259 19.05 14.37 1.00
N PRO A 260 19.39 14.57 2.29
CA PRO A 260 20.21 13.62 3.05
C PRO A 260 19.63 12.20 3.13
N SER A 261 18.30 12.05 3.24
CA SER A 261 17.64 10.73 3.32
C SER A 261 17.80 9.86 2.08
N LYS A 262 18.26 10.46 0.97
CA LYS A 262 18.50 9.79 -0.32
C LYS A 262 19.96 9.85 -0.74
N ASP A 263 20.83 10.19 0.21
CA ASP A 263 22.27 10.35 0.02
C ASP A 263 22.65 11.39 -1.06
N VAL A 264 21.79 12.40 -1.27
CA VAL A 264 22.08 13.53 -2.14
C VAL A 264 22.60 14.66 -1.27
N ASN A 265 23.92 14.86 -1.21
CA ASN A 265 24.52 15.90 -0.38
C ASN A 265 25.12 17.00 -1.26
N ASP A 266 24.48 18.17 -1.27
CA ASP A 266 24.95 19.40 -1.95
C ASP A 266 25.31 19.21 -3.44
N VAL A 267 24.53 18.41 -4.17
CA VAL A 267 24.77 18.14 -5.58
C VAL A 267 24.23 19.29 -6.44
N VAL A 268 25.03 19.74 -7.41
CA VAL A 268 24.62 20.73 -8.39
C VAL A 268 23.94 20.04 -9.57
N ILE A 269 22.70 20.45 -9.84
CA ILE A 269 21.89 20.02 -10.96
C ILE A 269 21.88 21.13 -12.01
N ASP A 270 22.37 20.81 -13.20
CA ASP A 270 22.26 21.65 -14.37
C ASP A 270 21.09 21.20 -15.25
N PHE A 271 20.11 22.09 -15.42
CA PHE A 271 18.97 21.86 -16.28
C PHE A 271 19.28 22.13 -17.76
N GLY A 272 20.39 22.78 -18.09
CA GLY A 272 20.83 23.12 -19.44
C GLY A 272 19.73 23.82 -20.25
N SER A 273 19.41 23.27 -21.43
CA SER A 273 18.35 23.81 -22.31
C SER A 273 16.91 23.60 -21.80
N LYS A 274 16.71 22.89 -20.68
CA LYS A 274 15.39 22.55 -20.12
C LYS A 274 14.83 23.69 -19.26
N THR A 275 14.75 24.88 -19.85
CA THR A 275 14.42 26.15 -19.17
C THR A 275 13.00 26.16 -18.58
N THR A 276 12.03 25.46 -19.18
CA THR A 276 10.65 25.38 -18.67
C THR A 276 10.57 24.66 -17.33
N GLN A 277 11.28 23.54 -17.17
CA GLN A 277 11.28 22.76 -15.93
C GLN A 277 11.96 23.54 -14.81
N TYR A 278 13.09 24.18 -15.11
CA TYR A 278 13.78 25.08 -14.19
C TYR A 278 12.87 26.24 -13.76
N ARG A 279 12.26 26.96 -14.71
CA ARG A 279 11.35 28.08 -14.42
C ARG A 279 10.18 27.64 -13.54
N ASN A 280 9.56 26.51 -13.84
CA ASN A 280 8.47 25.98 -13.01
C ASN A 280 8.94 25.62 -11.59
N LEU A 281 10.11 25.01 -11.43
CA LEU A 281 10.69 24.72 -10.13
C LEU A 281 11.01 26.00 -9.34
N LEU A 282 11.56 27.03 -10.00
CA LEU A 282 11.83 28.34 -9.41
C LEU A 282 10.54 29.04 -8.96
N LYS A 283 9.47 28.98 -9.77
CA LYS A 283 8.13 29.47 -9.39
C LYS A 283 7.63 28.85 -8.08
N PHE A 284 7.74 27.52 -7.95
CA PHE A 284 7.40 26.83 -6.69
C PHE A 284 8.24 27.32 -5.51
N ALA A 285 9.54 27.52 -5.72
CA ALA A 285 10.46 27.98 -4.68
C ALA A 285 10.13 29.40 -4.22
N ILE A 286 9.87 30.34 -5.14
CA ILE A 286 9.51 31.72 -4.81
C ILE A 286 8.20 31.76 -4.02
N ARG A 287 7.14 31.07 -4.48
CA ARG A 287 5.87 31.02 -3.75
C ARG A 287 6.04 30.39 -2.36
N ARG A 288 6.83 29.32 -2.24
CA ARG A 288 7.05 28.67 -0.94
C ARG A 288 7.85 29.55 0.01
N LYS A 289 8.81 30.34 -0.49
CA LYS A 289 9.68 31.19 0.32
C LYS A 289 9.03 32.51 0.75
N HIS A 290 8.30 33.16 -0.16
CA HIS A 290 7.76 34.51 0.05
C HIS A 290 6.23 34.56 0.12
N GLY A 291 5.52 33.48 -0.19
CA GLY A 291 4.07 33.44 -0.12
C GLY A 291 3.56 33.18 1.29
N ASP A 292 2.39 33.75 1.60
CA ASP A 292 1.56 33.44 2.76
C ASP A 292 0.89 32.06 2.62
N ALA A 293 0.30 31.56 3.71
CA ALA A 293 -0.25 30.20 3.80
C ALA A 293 -1.15 29.78 2.61
N GLN A 294 -1.90 30.72 2.01
CA GLN A 294 -2.78 30.47 0.85
C GLN A 294 -2.06 30.59 -0.51
N THR A 295 -1.01 31.41 -0.60
CA THR A 295 -0.29 31.70 -1.85
C THR A 295 0.95 30.83 -2.05
N GLN A 296 1.35 30.03 -1.06
CA GLN A 296 2.48 29.08 -1.17
C GLN A 296 2.28 27.94 -2.17
N SER A 297 1.10 27.83 -2.79
CA SER A 297 0.77 26.75 -3.72
C SER A 297 0.50 27.25 -5.13
N ILE A 298 0.72 26.38 -6.10
CA ILE A 298 0.46 26.60 -7.52
C ILE A 298 -0.64 25.64 -7.95
N LEU A 299 -1.67 26.19 -8.61
CA LEU A 299 -2.72 25.42 -9.26
C LEU A 299 -2.20 24.81 -10.57
N ILE A 300 -2.40 23.50 -10.75
CA ILE A 300 -1.95 22.75 -11.92
C ILE A 300 -3.15 22.13 -12.64
N GLY A 301 -3.31 22.39 -13.95
CA GLY A 301 -4.39 21.83 -14.76
C GLY A 301 -5.06 22.89 -15.64
N MET A 302 -6.28 22.60 -16.11
CA MET A 302 -7.05 23.52 -16.95
C MET A 302 -7.30 24.85 -16.20
N GLY A 303 -6.75 25.94 -16.74
CA GLY A 303 -6.83 27.28 -16.12
C GLY A 303 -5.84 27.53 -14.98
N GLY A 304 -4.95 26.58 -14.66
CA GLY A 304 -3.86 26.75 -13.69
C GLY A 304 -2.60 27.37 -14.30
N GLU A 305 -1.72 27.89 -13.45
CA GLU A 305 -0.45 28.49 -13.87
C GLU A 305 0.47 27.48 -14.58
N ILE A 306 0.38 26.21 -14.19
CA ILE A 306 1.01 25.10 -14.90
C ILE A 306 -0.10 24.27 -15.54
N THR A 307 -0.11 24.20 -16.87
CA THR A 307 -1.21 23.62 -17.64
C THR A 307 -1.38 22.11 -17.46
N ASN A 308 -0.31 21.39 -17.07
CA ASN A 308 -0.34 19.93 -16.97
C ASN A 308 0.55 19.39 -15.84
N GLN A 309 0.04 18.39 -15.11
CA GLN A 309 0.80 17.65 -14.09
C GLN A 309 2.05 16.96 -14.65
N THR A 310 2.12 16.67 -15.94
CA THR A 310 3.31 16.10 -16.59
C THR A 310 4.56 16.97 -16.38
N TYR A 311 4.42 18.28 -16.21
CA TYR A 311 5.55 19.16 -15.91
C TYR A 311 6.21 18.85 -14.56
N LEU A 312 5.43 18.46 -13.55
CA LEU A 312 5.99 18.02 -12.27
C LEU A 312 6.82 16.76 -12.43
N SER A 313 6.31 15.78 -13.18
CA SER A 313 7.08 14.55 -13.48
C SER A 313 8.37 14.88 -14.23
N ARG A 314 8.32 15.76 -15.23
CA ARG A 314 9.51 16.15 -16.00
C ARG A 314 10.58 16.84 -15.15
N ILE A 315 10.20 17.64 -14.14
CA ILE A 315 11.18 18.21 -13.19
C ILE A 315 11.91 17.09 -12.46
N ILE A 316 11.16 16.14 -11.92
CA ILE A 316 11.71 14.99 -11.18
C ILE A 316 12.58 14.11 -12.07
N ASP A 317 12.12 13.81 -13.30
CA ASP A 317 12.85 12.99 -14.25
C ASP A 317 14.19 13.64 -14.62
N ASN A 318 14.19 14.97 -14.83
CA ASN A 318 15.42 15.71 -15.09
C ASN A 318 16.39 15.65 -13.91
N MET A 319 15.89 15.87 -12.69
CA MET A 319 16.73 15.78 -11.49
C MET A 319 17.31 14.39 -11.32
N ASN A 320 16.51 13.33 -11.51
CA ASN A 320 16.98 11.94 -11.45
C ASN A 320 18.01 11.60 -12.53
N GLN A 321 17.86 12.14 -13.74
CA GLN A 321 18.85 11.97 -14.82
C GLN A 321 20.22 12.54 -14.43
N VAL A 322 20.22 13.72 -13.79
CA VAL A 322 21.47 14.40 -13.41
C VAL A 322 22.07 13.82 -12.14
N LEU A 323 21.25 13.53 -11.13
CA LEU A 323 21.70 12.97 -9.85
C LEU A 323 22.21 11.53 -9.96
N ARG A 324 21.90 10.81 -11.06
CA ARG A 324 22.31 9.42 -11.31
C ARG A 324 22.06 8.47 -10.13
N LEU A 325 20.96 8.71 -9.40
CA LEU A 325 20.61 7.92 -8.24
C LEU A 325 20.30 6.48 -8.61
N ASP A 326 20.69 5.55 -7.73
CA ASP A 326 20.24 4.16 -7.77
C ASP A 326 18.71 4.12 -7.82
N LYS A 327 18.15 3.09 -8.47
CA LYS A 327 16.71 3.02 -8.77
C LYS A 327 15.83 3.18 -7.52
N GLU A 328 16.28 2.71 -6.35
CA GLU A 328 15.58 2.82 -5.07
C GLU A 328 15.62 4.21 -4.45
N SER A 329 16.65 5.00 -4.75
CA SER A 329 16.84 6.37 -4.24
C SER A 329 16.27 7.43 -5.18
N LYS A 330 15.81 7.06 -6.39
CA LYS A 330 15.21 8.00 -7.35
C LYS A 330 14.12 8.84 -6.72
N LEU A 331 14.19 10.14 -6.94
CA LEU A 331 13.17 11.09 -6.51
C LEU A 331 11.84 10.76 -7.17
N GLU A 332 10.79 10.74 -6.38
CA GLU A 332 9.41 10.70 -6.84
C GLU A 332 8.79 12.10 -6.70
N ARG A 333 7.68 12.36 -7.39
CA ARG A 333 6.98 13.66 -7.31
C ARG A 333 6.68 14.09 -5.87
N ARG A 334 6.28 13.14 -5.02
CA ARG A 334 5.95 13.38 -3.60
C ARG A 334 7.15 13.70 -2.71
N ASP A 335 8.36 13.41 -3.18
CA ASP A 335 9.57 13.71 -2.42
C ASP A 335 9.85 15.21 -2.43
N LEU A 336 9.56 15.87 -3.55
CA LEU A 336 9.81 17.29 -3.75
C LEU A 336 8.55 18.16 -3.62
N PHE A 337 7.37 17.62 -3.95
CA PHE A 337 6.11 18.35 -4.00
C PHE A 337 5.06 17.77 -3.05
N THR A 338 4.35 18.64 -2.33
CA THR A 338 3.18 18.29 -1.52
C THR A 338 1.91 18.67 -2.25
N PHE A 339 0.97 17.73 -2.36
CA PHE A 339 -0.38 17.99 -2.87
C PHE A 339 -1.27 18.51 -1.73
N ILE A 340 -1.93 19.65 -1.92
CA ILE A 340 -2.75 20.30 -0.88
C ILE A 340 -4.25 20.03 -1.08
N GLY A 341 -4.66 19.63 -2.30
CA GLY A 341 -6.07 19.53 -2.69
C GLY A 341 -6.35 20.37 -3.93
N GLU A 342 -7.49 20.14 -4.61
CA GLU A 342 -7.96 20.95 -5.76
C GLU A 342 -6.90 21.17 -6.86
N SER A 343 -6.06 20.18 -7.13
CA SER A 343 -4.95 20.29 -8.09
C SER A 343 -3.87 21.32 -7.74
N ARG A 344 -3.79 21.75 -6.47
CA ARG A 344 -2.75 22.63 -5.94
C ARG A 344 -1.57 21.85 -5.37
N TYR A 345 -0.37 22.30 -5.73
CA TYR A 345 0.88 21.72 -5.26
C TYR A 345 1.77 22.80 -4.65
N ARG A 346 2.63 22.43 -3.70
CA ARG A 346 3.69 23.28 -3.18
C ARG A 346 5.01 22.53 -3.10
N LEU A 347 6.12 23.26 -3.02
CA LEU A 347 7.40 22.64 -2.69
C LEU A 347 7.36 22.13 -1.22
N ARG A 348 7.88 20.93 -1.00
CA ARG A 348 7.83 20.26 0.30
C ARG A 348 8.82 20.83 1.31
N MET A 349 9.91 21.44 0.85
CA MET A 349 10.95 22.01 1.72
C MET A 349 10.40 23.15 2.59
N VAL A 350 11.01 23.33 3.77
CA VAL A 350 10.72 24.49 4.63
C VAL A 350 11.23 25.79 3.98
N PRO A 351 10.53 26.93 4.12
CA PRO A 351 10.90 28.19 3.49
C PRO A 351 12.35 28.62 3.77
N GLU A 352 12.85 28.37 4.97
CA GLU A 352 14.20 28.75 5.44
C GLU A 352 15.31 28.00 4.68
N ASN A 353 15.00 26.80 4.18
CA ASN A 353 15.93 25.97 3.43
C ASN A 353 15.91 26.24 1.92
N ILE A 354 15.11 27.21 1.48
CA ILE A 354 15.04 27.65 0.08
C ILE A 354 15.88 28.91 -0.07
N VAL A 355 16.98 28.82 -0.80
CA VAL A 355 17.85 29.95 -1.11
C VAL A 355 17.75 30.26 -2.59
N ILE A 356 17.51 31.52 -2.93
CA ILE A 356 17.43 31.98 -4.31
C ILE A 356 18.44 33.12 -4.42
N ASP A 357 19.30 33.06 -5.43
CA ASP A 357 20.25 34.14 -5.68
C ASP A 357 19.50 35.47 -5.94
N PRO A 358 19.88 36.58 -5.27
CA PRO A 358 19.17 37.85 -5.41
C PRO A 358 19.20 38.43 -6.82
N ALA A 359 20.28 38.23 -7.59
CA ALA A 359 20.37 38.72 -8.95
C ALA A 359 19.40 37.95 -9.85
N LEU A 360 19.40 36.62 -9.74
CA LEU A 360 18.44 35.74 -10.43
C LEU A 360 16.99 36.11 -10.08
N LEU A 361 16.70 36.35 -8.80
CA LEU A 361 15.36 36.74 -8.36
C LEU A 361 14.93 38.06 -9.00
N GLY A 362 15.83 39.06 -9.01
CA GLY A 362 15.62 40.36 -9.63
C GLY A 362 15.32 40.26 -11.13
N GLU A 363 16.09 39.45 -11.86
CA GLU A 363 15.84 39.21 -13.28
C GLU A 363 14.50 38.51 -13.53
N PHE A 364 14.17 37.50 -12.71
CA PHE A 364 12.94 36.73 -12.84
C PHE A 364 11.69 37.60 -12.62
N ILE A 365 11.65 38.41 -11.56
CA ILE A 365 10.47 39.23 -11.22
C ILE A 365 10.28 40.44 -12.14
N ASN A 366 11.32 40.91 -12.80
CA ASN A 366 11.24 42.03 -13.74
C ASN A 366 10.79 41.62 -15.15
N THR A 367 10.63 40.31 -15.40
CA THR A 367 10.02 39.80 -16.63
C THR A 367 8.51 40.11 -16.63
N PRO A 368 7.93 40.65 -17.72
CA PRO A 368 6.53 41.08 -17.76
C PRO A 368 5.50 39.97 -17.49
N GLU A 369 5.88 38.70 -17.72
CA GLU A 369 5.05 37.51 -17.45
C GLU A 369 4.97 37.15 -15.96
N ASN A 370 5.85 37.70 -15.12
CA ASN A 370 6.02 37.30 -13.71
C ASN A 370 5.56 38.39 -12.71
N LYS A 371 4.68 39.30 -13.12
CA LYS A 371 4.21 40.42 -12.28
C LYS A 371 3.62 39.96 -10.93
N GLU A 372 2.92 38.82 -10.92
CA GLU A 372 2.38 38.22 -9.69
C GLU A 372 3.47 37.88 -8.66
N TYR A 373 4.64 37.43 -9.12
CA TYR A 373 5.78 37.10 -8.26
C TYR A 373 6.46 38.34 -7.69
N LYS A 374 6.46 39.44 -8.46
CA LYS A 374 6.95 40.73 -7.97
C LYS A 374 6.10 41.25 -6.81
N ALA A 375 4.78 41.10 -6.90
CA ALA A 375 3.87 41.45 -5.80
C ALA A 375 4.12 40.60 -4.55
N LEU A 376 4.36 39.29 -4.72
CA LEU A 376 4.69 38.37 -3.61
C LEU A 376 6.00 38.73 -2.91
N CYS A 377 7.04 39.13 -3.67
CA CYS A 377 8.34 39.47 -3.08
C CYS A 377 8.36 40.86 -2.42
N ASN A 378 7.49 41.77 -2.87
CA ASN A 378 7.38 43.14 -2.34
C ASN A 378 6.37 43.28 -1.19
N GLY A 379 5.62 42.23 -0.86
CA GLY A 379 4.62 42.21 0.21
C GLY A 379 5.18 41.94 1.60
N LEU A 380 6.50 42.04 1.78
CA LEU A 380 7.22 41.89 3.06
C LEU A 380 7.61 43.25 3.64
#